data_AF-A0A923D6Q9-F1
#
_entry.id   AF-A0A923D6Q9-F1
#
_cell.length_a   1.000
_cell.length_b   1.000
_cell.length_c   1.000
_cell.angle_alpha   90.00
_cell.angle_beta   90.00
_cell.angle_gamma   90.00
#
_symmetry.space_group_name_H-M   'P 1'
#
loop_
_entity.id
_entity.type
_entity.pdbx_description
1 polymer ?
#
loop_
_entity_poly.entity_id
_entity_poly.type
_entity_poly.pdbx_seq_one_letter_code
_entity_poly.pdbx_strand_id
1 'polypeptide(L)' 'YISCNPATQARDIRPLLDHGFALKSLTPFDMFPQTAHIEIIALLEA' A
#
# COMPACT_ATOMS: atom_id res chain seq x y z
N TYR A 1 2.96 5.56 -1.04
CA TYR A 1 1.51 5.41 -1.18
C TYR A 1 0.94 4.98 0.18
N ILE A 2 -0.11 5.63 0.69
CA ILE A 2 -0.80 5.21 1.94
C ILE A 2 -2.25 4.86 1.60
N SER A 3 -2.79 3.74 2.11
CA SER A 3 -4.16 3.29 1.85
C SER A 3 -4.79 2.58 3.04
N CYS A 4 -6.10 2.76 3.22
CA CYS A 4 -6.90 2.01 4.18
C CYS A 4 -7.49 0.70 3.63
N ASN A 5 -7.29 0.42 2.33
CA ASN A 5 -7.84 -0.76 1.66
C ASN A 5 -6.76 -1.47 0.82
N PRO A 6 -6.32 -2.68 1.22
CA PRO A 6 -5.28 -3.43 0.52
C PRO A 6 -5.66 -3.81 -0.92
N ALA A 7 -6.94 -4.09 -1.19
CA ALA A 7 -7.38 -4.54 -2.51
C ALA A 7 -7.28 -3.42 -3.54
N THR A 8 -7.74 -2.22 -3.19
CA THR A 8 -7.62 -1.06 -4.08
C THR A 8 -6.17 -0.60 -4.20
N GLN A 9 -5.39 -0.67 -3.12
CA GLN A 9 -3.97 -0.34 -3.16
C GLN A 9 -3.18 -1.26 -4.11
N ALA A 10 -3.45 -2.57 -4.09
CA ALA A 10 -2.81 -3.52 -5.00
C ALA A 10 -3.14 -3.23 -6.47
N ARG A 11 -4.40 -2.89 -6.76
CA ARG A 11 -4.84 -2.47 -8.10
C ARG A 11 -4.10 -1.20 -8.56
N ASP A 12 -4.00 -0.22 -7.69
CA ASP A 12 -3.45 1.10 -8.04
C ASP A 12 -1.91 1.09 -8.14
N ILE A 13 -1.23 0.19 -7.42
CA ILE A 13 0.22 0.01 -7.54
C ILE A 13 0.59 -0.71 -8.84
N ARG A 14 -0.31 -1.55 -9.40
CA ARG A 14 0.01 -2.36 -10.59
C ARG A 14 0.51 -1.54 -11.79
N PRO A 15 -0.15 -0.44 -12.22
CA PRO A 15 0.38 0.41 -13.27
C PRO A 15 1.74 1.02 -12.93
N LEU A 16 2.00 1.39 -11.67
CA LEU A 16 3.30 1.94 -11.27
C LEU A 16 4.43 0.92 -11.46
N LEU A 17 4.16 -0.34 -11.09
CA LEU A 17 5.09 -1.45 -11.31
C LEU A 17 5.38 -1.66 -12.81
N ASP A 18 4.33 -1.61 -13.63
CA ASP A 18 4.46 -1.77 -15.08
C ASP A 18 5.26 -0.62 -15.74
N HIS A 19 5.31 0.56 -15.09
CA HIS A 19 6.07 1.73 -15.55
C HIS A 19 7.48 1.83 -14.93
N GLY A 20 7.97 0.75 -14.31
CA GLY A 20 9.36 0.65 -13.85
C GLY A 20 9.57 1.01 -12.37
N PHE A 21 8.52 1.36 -11.62
CA PHE A 21 8.67 1.48 -10.18
C PHE A 21 8.78 0.09 -9.53
N ALA A 22 9.68 -0.05 -8.56
CA ALA A 22 9.78 -1.23 -7.72
C ALA A 22 9.11 -0.96 -6.35
N LEU A 23 8.28 -1.90 -5.90
CA LEU A 23 7.80 -1.92 -4.51
C LEU A 23 8.96 -2.30 -3.58
N LYS A 24 9.40 -1.38 -2.73
CA LYS A 24 10.51 -1.60 -1.79
C LYS A 24 10.07 -2.11 -0.45
N SER A 25 8.96 -1.59 0.06
CA SER A 25 8.41 -2.03 1.34
C SER A 25 6.91 -1.86 1.38
N LEU A 26 6.28 -2.70 2.20
CA LEU A 26 4.86 -2.65 2.52
C LEU A 26 4.72 -2.81 4.03
N THR A 27 4.22 -1.77 4.69
CA THR A 27 4.10 -1.73 6.15
C THR A 27 2.63 -1.51 6.53
N PRO A 28 1.95 -2.51 7.12
CA PRO A 28 0.66 -2.30 7.75
C PRO A 28 0.82 -1.50 9.05
N PHE A 29 -0.13 -0.62 9.32
CA PHE A 29 -0.15 0.29 10.46
C PHE A 29 -1.55 0.31 11.07
N ASP A 30 -1.65 -0.10 12.32
CA ASP A 30 -2.91 -0.09 13.07
C ASP A 30 -3.14 1.29 13.69
N MET A 31 -3.85 2.15 12.96
CA MET A 31 -4.30 3.45 13.45
C MET A 31 -5.56 3.38 14.32
N PHE A 32 -6.29 2.27 14.25
CA PHE A 32 -7.62 2.13 14.84
C PHE A 32 -7.72 0.81 15.60
N PRO A 33 -7.08 0.72 16.78
CA PRO A 33 -7.08 -0.50 17.57
C PRO A 33 -8.50 -0.99 17.85
N GLN A 34 -8.68 -2.31 17.85
CA GLN A 34 -9.97 -2.96 18.08
C GLN A 34 -11.01 -2.72 16.97
N THR A 35 -10.57 -2.29 15.78
CA THR A 35 -11.40 -2.24 14.58
C THR A 35 -10.85 -3.17 13.50
N ALA A 36 -11.62 -3.39 12.43
CA ALA A 36 -11.13 -4.11 11.26
C ALA A 36 -10.30 -3.24 10.29
N HIS A 37 -10.14 -1.94 10.58
CA HIS A 37 -9.42 -1.03 9.70
C HIS A 37 -7.91 -1.22 9.84
N ILE A 38 -7.21 -1.23 8.71
CA ILE A 38 -5.76 -1.25 8.66
C ILE A 38 -5.29 -0.24 7.62
N GLU A 39 -4.35 0.61 8.01
CA GLU A 39 -3.66 1.48 7.07
C GLU A 39 -2.43 0.78 6.56
N ILE A 40 -2.07 0.98 5.29
CA ILE A 40 -0.95 0.30 4.65
C ILE A 40 -0.12 1.33 3.92
N ILE A 41 1.16 1.38 4.27
CA ILE A 41 2.15 2.25 3.67
C ILE A 41 2.97 1.41 2.69
N ALA A 42 2.91 1.76 1.41
CA ALA A 42 3.74 1.19 0.36
C ALA A 42 4.81 2.20 -0.08
N LEU A 43 6.08 1.80 -0.03
CA LEU A 43 7.19 2.55 -0.58
C LEU A 43 7.50 2.05 -1.99
N LEU A 44 7.45 2.95 -2.97
CA LEU A 44 7.85 2.67 -4.35
C LEU A 44 9.06 3.54 -4.71
N GLU A 45 9.98 2.97 -5.47
CA GLU A 45 11.19 3.64 -5.98
C GLU A 45 11.34 3.34 -7.47
N ALA A 46 11.85 4.29 -8.25
CA ALA A 46 12.10 4.13 -9.69
C ALA A 46 13.56 3.78 -9.97
#